data_AF-A0A953WIR4-F1
#
_entry.id   AF-A0A953WIR4-F1
#
_cell.length_a   1.000
_cell.length_b   1.000
_cell.length_c   1.000
_cell.angle_alpha   90.00
_cell.angle_beta   90.00
_cell.angle_gamma   90.00
#
_symmetry.space_group_name_H-M   'P 1'
#
loop_
_entity.id
_entity.type
_entity.pdbx_description
1 polymer ?
#
loop_
_entity_poly.entity_id
_entity_poly.type
_entity_poly.pdbx_seq_one_letter_code
_entity_poly.pdbx_strand_id
1 'polypeptide(L)' 'MPHLRPLADEEIDDDFIKERFAHYAKTRGFTPNSIRTMARRPNIVKAFMALNQAVLYEGTVGEELKML' A
#
# COMPACT_ATOMS: atom_id res chain seq x y z
N MET A 1 1.82 5.28 -17.37
CA MET A 1 2.74 5.06 -16.22
C MET A 1 2.80 6.34 -15.42
N PRO A 2 2.76 6.31 -14.08
CA PRO A 2 2.96 7.53 -13.31
C PRO A 2 4.30 8.15 -13.72
N HIS A 3 4.32 9.44 -14.08
CA HIS A 3 5.54 10.19 -14.40
C HIS A 3 6.39 10.48 -13.14
N LEU A 4 6.22 9.68 -12.09
CA LEU A 4 6.84 9.86 -10.77
C LEU A 4 7.54 8.56 -10.37
N ARG A 5 8.81 8.69 -9.98
CA ARG A 5 9.62 7.59 -9.44
C ARG A 5 9.02 7.08 -8.12
N PRO A 6 8.90 5.77 -7.89
CA PRO A 6 8.57 5.23 -6.56
C PRO A 6 9.57 5.73 -5.50
N LEU A 7 9.09 6.12 -4.32
CA LEU A 7 9.99 6.48 -3.21
C LEU A 7 10.72 5.22 -2.71
N ALA A 8 12.00 5.38 -2.37
CA ALA A 8 12.77 4.45 -1.57
C ALA A 8 12.34 4.55 -0.09
N ASP A 9 12.72 3.58 0.74
CA ASP A 9 12.25 3.51 2.14
C ASP A 9 12.85 4.63 3.00
N GLU A 10 14.05 5.10 2.64
CA GLU A 10 14.75 6.21 3.29
C GLU A 10 14.13 7.57 2.96
N GLU A 11 13.33 7.67 1.88
CA GLU A 11 12.66 8.90 1.45
C GLU A 11 11.27 9.09 2.10
N ILE A 12 10.88 8.20 3.01
CA ILE A 12 9.60 8.22 3.72
C ILE A 12 9.91 8.61 5.17
N ASP A 13 9.29 9.68 5.68
CA ASP A 13 9.54 10.12 7.06
C ASP A 13 8.53 9.55 8.07
N ASP A 14 7.46 8.91 7.58
CA ASP A 14 6.33 8.47 8.40
C ASP A 14 6.50 6.99 8.82
N ASP A 15 6.74 6.76 10.11
CA ASP A 15 7.02 5.42 10.66
C ASP A 15 5.85 4.45 10.49
N PHE A 16 4.60 4.93 10.56
CA PHE A 16 3.43 4.10 10.31
C PHE A 16 3.44 3.60 8.86
N ILE A 17 3.77 4.45 7.89
CA ILE A 17 3.85 4.05 6.49
C ILE A 17 4.98 3.04 6.28
N LYS A 18 6.14 3.24 6.91
CA LYS A 18 7.27 2.29 6.86
C LYS A 18 6.88 0.92 7.39
N GLU A 19 6.22 0.86 8.55
CA GLU A 19 5.77 -0.40 9.14
C GLU A 19 4.81 -1.15 8.20
N ARG A 20 3.85 -0.43 7.60
CA ARG A 20 2.92 -1.01 6.63
C ARG A 20 3.64 -1.50 5.38
N PHE A 21 4.65 -0.80 4.89
CA PHE A 21 5.46 -1.24 3.76
C PHE A 21 6.25 -2.51 4.08
N ALA A 22 6.88 -2.57 5.25
CA ALA A 22 7.57 -3.78 5.71
C ALA A 22 6.61 -4.98 5.80
N HIS A 23 5.38 -4.74 6.29
CA HIS A 23 4.32 -5.75 6.30
C HIS A 23 3.94 -6.23 4.88
N TYR A 24 3.77 -5.31 3.92
CA TYR A 24 3.50 -5.68 2.52
C TYR A 24 4.65 -6.48 1.90
N ALA A 25 5.89 -6.06 2.10
CA ALA A 25 7.06 -6.78 1.61
C ALA A 25 7.15 -8.20 2.19
N LYS A 26 6.82 -8.38 3.48
CA LYS A 26 6.80 -9.71 4.11
C LYS A 26 5.67 -10.60 3.60
N THR A 27 4.47 -10.04 3.42
CA THR A 27 3.27 -10.81 3.05
C THR A 27 3.21 -11.12 1.55
N ARG A 28 3.66 -10.19 0.69
CA ARG A 28 3.55 -10.29 -0.78
C ARG A 28 4.89 -10.38 -1.49
N GLY A 29 6.01 -10.37 -0.77
CA GLY A 29 7.36 -10.39 -1.33
C GLY A 29 7.86 -9.02 -1.83
N PHE A 30 6.98 -8.01 -1.94
CA PHE A 30 7.33 -6.66 -2.36
C PHE A 30 6.30 -5.61 -1.92
N THR A 31 6.71 -4.34 -1.94
CA THR A 31 5.83 -3.17 -1.75
C THR A 31 5.46 -2.59 -3.12
N PRO A 32 4.17 -2.52 -3.50
CA PRO A 32 3.77 -1.99 -4.80
C PRO A 32 4.24 -0.56 -5.09
N ASN A 33 4.61 -0.31 -6.34
CA ASN A 33 5.04 1.02 -6.78
C ASN A 33 3.95 2.09 -6.65
N SER A 34 2.66 1.72 -6.74
CA SER A 34 1.54 2.65 -6.58
C SER A 34 1.47 3.25 -5.17
N ILE A 35 1.68 2.44 -4.12
CA ILE A 35 1.68 2.95 -2.75
C ILE A 35 2.98 3.70 -2.44
N ARG A 36 4.11 3.28 -3.01
CA ARG A 36 5.38 4.03 -2.94
C ARG A 36 5.30 5.41 -3.59
N THR A 37 4.57 5.57 -4.69
CA THR A 37 4.38 6.90 -5.30
C THR A 37 3.40 7.75 -4.49
N MET A 38 2.32 7.15 -3.98
CA MET A 38 1.33 7.82 -3.12
C MET A 38 1.89 8.28 -1.76
N ALA A 39 2.95 7.64 -1.24
CA ALA A 39 3.57 8.00 0.04
C ALA A 39 4.09 9.45 0.12
N ARG A 40 4.25 10.15 -1.01
CA ARG A 40 4.47 11.62 -1.08
C ARG A 40 3.33 12.45 -0.47
N ARG A 41 2.18 11.82 -0.23
CA ARG A 41 0.99 12.40 0.39
C ARG A 41 0.55 11.44 1.51
N PRO A 42 1.13 11.55 2.72
CA PRO A 42 0.93 10.58 3.79
C PRO A 42 -0.55 10.30 4.13
N ASN A 43 -1.37 11.34 4.21
CA ASN A 43 -2.80 11.17 4.51
C ASN A 43 -3.55 10.41 3.41
N ILE A 44 -3.15 10.58 2.14
CA ILE A 44 -3.75 9.86 1.01
C ILE A 44 -3.38 8.38 1.08
N VAL A 45 -2.10 8.06 1.23
CA VAL A 45 -1.67 6.64 1.25
C VAL A 45 -2.24 5.90 2.46
N LYS A 46 -2.36 6.55 3.63
CA LYS A 46 -2.97 5.96 4.82
C LYS A 46 -4.45 5.63 4.58
N ALA A 47 -5.22 6.58 4.04
CA ALA A 47 -6.62 6.36 3.70
C ALA A 47 -6.79 5.27 2.63
N PHE A 48 -5.92 5.27 1.61
CA PHE A 48 -5.92 4.26 0.57
C PHE A 48 -5.62 2.86 1.11
N MET A 49 -4.64 2.73 2.02
CA MET A 49 -4.33 1.45 2.68
C MET A 49 -5.51 0.93 3.51
N ALA A 50 -6.21 1.81 4.23
CA ALA A 50 -7.40 1.45 4.99
C ALA A 50 -8.52 0.95 4.06
N LEU A 51 -8.77 1.67 2.97
CA LEU A 51 -9.74 1.24 1.95
C LEU A 51 -9.36 -0.11 1.34
N ASN A 52 -8.09 -0.28 0.95
CA ASN A 52 -7.61 -1.54 0.36
C ASN A 52 -7.78 -2.72 1.32
N GLN A 53 -7.53 -2.51 2.62
CA GLN A 53 -7.75 -3.52 3.65
C GLN A 53 -9.22 -3.93 3.71
N ALA A 54 -10.14 -2.96 3.81
CA ALA A 54 -11.58 -3.23 3.87
C ALA A 54 -12.08 -3.96 2.62
N VAL A 55 -11.67 -3.48 1.43
CA VAL A 55 -12.04 -4.10 0.16
C VAL A 55 -11.57 -5.54 0.08
N LEU A 56 -10.31 -5.83 0.42
CA LEU A 56 -9.74 -7.16 0.23
C LEU A 56 -10.19 -8.16 1.30
N TYR A 57 -10.31 -7.74 2.57
CA TYR A 57 -10.41 -8.66 3.69
C TYR A 57 -11.73 -8.62 4.48
N GLU A 58 -12.66 -7.73 4.12
CA GLU A 58 -13.99 -7.67 4.73
C GLU A 58 -15.10 -8.04 3.73
N GLY A 59 -16.32 -8.27 4.24
CA GLY A 59 -17.48 -8.59 3.41
C GLY A 59 -17.68 -10.08 3.13
N THR A 60 -18.53 -10.39 2.15
CA THR A 60 -19.02 -11.76 1.89
C THR A 60 -18.45 -12.41 0.63
N VAL A 61 -17.71 -11.66 -0.19
CA VAL A 61 -17.05 -12.16 -1.40
C VAL A 61 -15.68 -12.70 -1.04
N GLY A 62 -15.36 -13.92 -1.50
CA GLY A 62 -14.05 -14.55 -1.25
C GLY A 62 -12.89 -13.78 -1.89
N GLU A 63 -11.68 -13.90 -1.32
CA GLU A 63 -10.49 -13.16 -1.77
C GLU A 63 -10.12 -13.43 -3.23
N GLU A 64 -10.24 -14.67 -3.70
CA GLU A 64 -9.95 -15.04 -5.09
C GLU A 64 -10.80 -14.22 -6.08
N LEU A 65 -12.11 -14.09 -5.82
CA LEU A 65 -13.01 -13.32 -6.66
C LEU A 65 -12.73 -11.81 -6.65
N LYS A 66 -12.09 -11.29 -5.59
CA LYS A 66 -11.69 -9.89 -5.52
C LYS A 66 -10.43 -9.58 -6.30
N MET A 67 -9.67 -10.62 -6.68
CA MET A 67 -8.40 -10.52 -7.41
C MET A 67 -8.52 -10.91 -8.89
N LEU A 68 -9.70 -11.34 -9.34
CA LEU A 68 -10.06 -11.52 -10.75
C LEU A 68 -10.30 -10.18 -11.45
#